data_AF-A0A953IT70-F1
#
_entry.id   AF-A0A953IT70-F1
#
_cell.length_a   1.000
_cell.length_b   1.000
_cell.length_c   1.000
_cell.angle_alpha   90.00
_cell.angle_beta   90.00
_cell.angle_gamma   90.00
#
_symmetry.space_group_name_H-M   'P 1'
#
loop_
_entity.id
_entity.type
_entity.pdbx_description
1 polymer ?
#
loop_
_entity_poly.entity_id
_entity_poly.type
_entity_poly.pdbx_seq_one_letter_code
_entity_poly.pdbx_strand_id
1 'polypeptide(L)'
;MAAIVIVDRDGIVTGWSEEAVGLLGYPESHAVGRVMDFFIPEEERAGHWAGFRRVIESGVLHYGPSDVLDVEMINNEGTRVPIDVSVDPQRDDAGRIVAITATLRLRVVVQKSP
;
A
#
# COMPACT_ATOMS: atom_id res chain seq x y z
N MET A 1 -10.46 -11.94 4.40
CA MET A 1 -10.72 -11.03 3.26
C MET A 1 -9.52 -10.10 3.14
N ALA A 2 -9.19 -9.63 1.95
CA ALA A 2 -8.05 -8.72 1.74
C ALA A 2 -8.55 -7.28 1.67
N ALA A 3 -7.73 -6.33 2.10
CA ALA A 3 -8.01 -4.91 1.98
C ALA A 3 -7.39 -4.35 0.70
N ILE A 4 -8.08 -3.41 0.05
CA ILE A 4 -7.62 -2.77 -1.19
C ILE A 4 -7.38 -1.28 -0.96
N VAL A 5 -6.21 -0.83 -1.41
CA VAL A 5 -5.84 0.59 -1.49
C VAL A 5 -5.43 0.89 -2.93
N ILE A 6 -5.93 1.97 -3.49
CA ILE A 6 -5.54 2.43 -4.83
C ILE A 6 -4.93 3.81 -4.71
N VAL A 7 -3.78 4.02 -5.33
CA VAL A 7 -3.11 5.32 -5.42
C VAL A 7 -2.88 5.71 -6.86
N ASP A 8 -3.04 6.99 -7.18
CA ASP A 8 -2.66 7.54 -8.50
C ASP A 8 -1.14 7.74 -8.61
N ARG A 9 -0.70 8.30 -9.76
CA ARG A 9 0.72 8.55 -10.06
C ARG A 9 1.42 9.50 -9.09
N ASP A 10 0.68 10.35 -8.40
CA ASP A 10 1.20 11.33 -7.44
C ASP A 10 1.15 10.78 -6.01
N GLY A 11 0.73 9.51 -5.85
CA GLY A 11 0.59 8.82 -4.57
C GLY A 11 -0.63 9.29 -3.77
N ILE A 12 -1.59 9.93 -4.43
CA ILE A 12 -2.87 10.28 -3.83
C ILE A 12 -3.75 9.04 -3.81
N VAL A 13 -4.31 8.73 -2.64
CA VAL A 13 -5.26 7.63 -2.48
C VAL A 13 -6.54 7.96 -3.25
N THR A 14 -6.89 7.11 -4.19
CA THR A 14 -8.10 7.22 -5.02
C THR A 14 -9.11 6.11 -4.75
N GLY A 15 -8.74 5.08 -3.98
CA GLY A 15 -9.64 4.02 -3.53
C GLY A 15 -9.21 3.43 -2.19
N TRP A 16 -10.20 3.12 -1.36
CA TRP A 16 -10.02 2.58 -0.01
C TRP A 16 -11.17 1.64 0.33
N SER A 17 -10.91 0.34 0.48
CA SER A 17 -11.98 -0.64 0.74
C SER A 17 -12.47 -0.61 2.19
N GLU A 18 -13.65 -1.20 2.45
CA GLU A 18 -14.17 -1.36 3.81
C GLU A 18 -13.22 -2.18 4.70
N GLU A 19 -12.58 -3.22 4.14
CA GLU A 19 -11.57 -3.99 4.86
C GLU A 19 -10.32 -3.17 5.17
N ALA A 20 -9.97 -2.16 4.36
CA ALA A 20 -8.88 -1.24 4.68
C ALA A 20 -9.22 -0.37 5.90
N VAL A 21 -10.50 0.01 6.05
CA VAL A 21 -11.00 0.65 7.28
C VAL A 21 -10.85 -0.29 8.47
N GLY A 22 -11.24 -1.55 8.33
CA GLY A 22 -11.08 -2.55 9.40
C GLY A 22 -9.62 -2.84 9.77
N LEU A 23 -8.72 -2.81 8.79
CA LEU A 23 -7.31 -3.17 8.96
C LEU A 23 -6.45 -2.02 9.51
N LEU A 24 -6.68 -0.79 9.03
CA LEU A 24 -5.85 0.38 9.34
C LEU A 24 -6.60 1.45 10.14
N GLY A 25 -7.91 1.29 10.39
CA GLY A 25 -8.72 2.17 11.24
C GLY A 25 -9.05 3.53 10.63
N TYR A 26 -8.51 3.87 9.46
CA TYR A 26 -8.85 5.12 8.76
C TYR A 26 -10.14 4.94 7.96
N PRO A 27 -11.15 5.82 8.13
CA PRO A 27 -12.31 5.81 7.26
C PRO A 27 -11.93 6.25 5.84
N GLU A 28 -12.68 5.80 4.83
CA GLU A 28 -12.48 6.21 3.43
C GLU A 28 -12.43 7.73 3.27
N SER A 29 -13.33 8.46 3.98
CA SER A 29 -13.39 9.93 3.97
C SER A 29 -12.13 10.61 4.50
N HIS A 30 -11.31 9.89 5.28
CA HIS A 30 -10.00 10.34 5.70
C HIS A 30 -8.92 9.97 4.69
N ALA A 31 -9.03 8.80 4.06
CA ALA A 31 -7.98 8.28 3.19
C ALA A 31 -8.00 8.92 1.80
N VAL A 32 -9.15 8.92 1.12
CA VAL A 32 -9.29 9.35 -0.27
C VAL A 32 -8.97 10.84 -0.42
N GLY A 33 -8.17 11.17 -1.43
CA GLY A 33 -7.71 12.53 -1.72
C GLY A 33 -6.47 12.96 -0.92
N ARG A 34 -5.91 12.10 -0.07
CA ARG A 34 -4.65 12.36 0.64
C ARG A 34 -3.50 11.57 0.05
N VAL A 35 -2.30 12.11 0.24
CA VAL A 35 -1.05 11.41 -0.01
C VAL A 35 -0.93 10.20 0.93
N MET A 36 -0.53 9.05 0.41
CA MET A 36 -0.42 7.76 1.12
C MET A 36 0.48 7.72 2.37
N ASP A 37 1.25 8.77 2.63
CA ASP A 37 2.20 8.87 3.75
C ASP A 37 1.61 8.56 5.13
N PHE A 38 0.32 8.79 5.34
CA PHE A 38 -0.32 8.65 6.66
C PHE A 38 -0.39 7.20 7.16
N PHE A 39 -0.32 6.21 6.28
CA PHE A 39 -0.27 4.79 6.67
C PHE A 39 1.10 4.14 6.46
N ILE A 40 2.12 4.94 6.13
CA ILE A 40 3.52 4.49 5.96
C ILE A 40 4.34 4.98 7.17
N PRO A 41 5.13 4.10 7.83
CA PRO A 41 6.05 4.51 8.89
C PRO A 41 6.98 5.64 8.43
N GLU A 42 7.14 6.68 9.24
CA GLU A 42 7.78 7.94 8.81
C GLU A 42 9.19 7.72 8.28
N GLU A 43 9.99 6.89 8.96
CA GLU A 43 11.35 6.56 8.58
C GLU A 43 11.45 5.70 7.31
N GLU A 44 10.37 5.04 6.91
CA GLU A 44 10.30 4.21 5.70
C GLU A 44 9.79 5.00 4.48
N ARG A 45 9.17 6.18 4.67
CA ARG A 45 8.57 6.98 3.60
C ARG A 45 9.54 7.28 2.46
N ALA A 46 10.78 7.67 2.77
CA ALA A 46 11.76 8.03 1.74
C ALA A 46 12.09 6.85 0.81
N GLY A 47 12.28 5.65 1.39
CA GLY A 47 12.52 4.42 0.63
C GLY A 47 11.29 3.99 -0.16
N HIS A 48 10.12 4.04 0.47
CA HIS A 48 8.84 3.76 -0.18
C HIS A 48 8.62 4.65 -1.42
N TRP A 49 8.82 5.96 -1.29
CA TRP A 49 8.68 6.91 -2.41
C TRP A 49 9.67 6.65 -3.55
N ALA A 50 10.91 6.28 -3.24
CA ALA A 50 11.89 5.93 -4.25
C ALA A 50 11.44 4.70 -5.06
N GLY A 51 10.95 3.65 -4.38
CA GLY A 51 10.38 2.47 -5.02
C GLY A 51 9.14 2.79 -5.85
N PHE A 52 8.19 3.54 -5.27
CA PHE A 52 6.97 3.97 -5.93
C PHE A 52 7.24 4.74 -7.23
N ARG A 53 8.09 5.78 -7.18
CA ARG A 53 8.42 6.58 -8.37
C ARG A 53 9.06 5.74 -9.47
N ARG A 54 9.96 4.83 -9.10
CA ARG A 54 10.57 3.89 -10.05
C ARG A 54 9.51 3.04 -10.75
N VAL A 55 8.50 2.54 -10.03
CA VAL A 55 7.40 1.77 -10.62
C VAL A 55 6.57 2.64 -11.55
N ILE A 56 6.21 3.87 -11.15
CA ILE A 56 5.47 4.80 -12.00
C ILE A 56 6.22 5.15 -13.30
N GLU A 57 7.54 5.32 -13.23
CA GLU A 57 8.38 5.71 -14.37
C GLU A 57 8.71 4.54 -15.30
N SER A 58 9.10 3.40 -14.74
CA SER A 58 9.61 2.25 -15.53
C SER A 58 8.57 1.16 -15.75
N GLY A 59 7.53 1.10 -14.91
CA GLY A 59 6.58 -0.01 -14.88
C GLY A 59 7.19 -1.35 -14.44
N VAL A 60 8.41 -1.34 -13.90
CA VAL A 60 9.13 -2.53 -13.43
C VAL A 60 8.99 -2.63 -11.92
N LEU A 61 8.36 -3.71 -11.46
CA LEU A 61 8.42 -4.14 -10.07
C LEU A 61 9.78 -4.79 -9.81
N HIS A 62 10.37 -4.54 -8.64
CA HIS A 62 11.63 -5.19 -8.23
C HIS A 62 11.45 -6.65 -7.80
N TYR A 63 10.21 -7.09 -7.75
CA TYR A 63 9.74 -8.38 -7.30
C TYR A 63 8.73 -8.89 -8.33
N GLY A 64 8.60 -10.21 -8.44
CA GLY A 64 7.75 -10.86 -9.41
C GLY A 64 6.26 -10.47 -9.27
N PRO A 65 5.43 -10.74 -10.29
CA PRO A 65 4.00 -10.40 -10.27
C PRO A 65 3.21 -11.04 -9.12
N SER A 66 3.73 -12.13 -8.54
CA SER A 66 3.12 -12.88 -7.43
C SER A 66 3.85 -12.67 -6.10
N ASP A 67 4.88 -11.83 -6.07
CA ASP A 67 5.66 -11.63 -4.87
C ASP A 67 4.88 -10.75 -3.90
N VAL A 68 4.93 -11.15 -2.64
CA VAL A 68 4.35 -10.44 -1.52
C VAL A 68 5.49 -9.81 -0.74
N LEU A 69 5.37 -8.53 -0.43
CA LEU A 69 6.29 -7.84 0.45
C LEU A 69 5.77 -7.89 1.88
N ASP A 70 6.67 -8.25 2.80
CA ASP A 70 6.44 -8.14 4.23
C ASP A 70 6.78 -6.71 4.66
N VAL A 71 5.75 -5.92 4.96
CA VAL A 71 5.90 -4.52 5.38
C VAL A 71 5.18 -4.26 6.70
N GLU A 72 5.43 -3.10 7.29
CA GLU A 72 4.65 -2.57 8.38
C GLU A 72 3.94 -1.29 7.93
N MET A 73 2.67 -1.15 8.30
CA MET A 73 1.88 0.05 8.06
C MET A 73 1.46 0.67 9.38
N ILE A 74 1.15 1.96 9.39
CA ILE A 74 0.67 2.68 10.57
C ILE A 74 -0.85 2.78 10.51
N ASN A 75 -1.55 2.34 11.57
CA ASN A 75 -2.99 2.53 11.71
C ASN A 75 -3.34 3.92 12.29
N ASN A 76 -4.63 4.23 12.39
CA ASN A 76 -5.15 5.50 12.94
C ASN A 76 -4.79 5.77 14.42
N GLU A 77 -4.30 4.77 15.15
CA GLU A 77 -3.81 4.88 16.53
C GLU A 77 -2.29 5.07 16.60
N GLY A 78 -1.59 5.09 15.45
CA GLY A 78 -0.13 5.17 15.40
C GLY A 78 0.58 3.83 15.62
N THR A 79 -0.14 2.72 15.63
CA THR A 79 0.40 1.37 15.85
C THR A 79 0.84 0.74 14.53
N ARG A 80 1.97 0.00 14.58
CA ARG A 80 2.45 -0.81 13.46
C ARG A 80 1.59 -2.04 13.26
N VAL A 81 1.10 -2.22 12.05
CA VAL A 81 0.34 -3.39 11.62
C VAL A 81 1.21 -4.16 10.63
N PRO A 82 1.56 -5.43 10.89
CA PRO A 82 2.33 -6.25 9.98
C PRO A 82 1.45 -6.69 8.81
N ILE A 83 1.84 -6.32 7.59
CA ILE A 83 1.05 -6.52 6.37
C ILE A 83 1.86 -7.25 5.32
N ASP A 84 1.21 -8.23 4.71
CA ASP A 84 1.60 -8.83 3.45
C ASP A 84 0.96 -7.99 2.32
N VAL A 85 1.78 -7.35 1.48
CA VAL A 85 1.31 -6.52 0.37
C VAL A 85 1.73 -7.07 -0.99
N SER A 86 0.78 -7.14 -1.92
CA SER A 86 1.07 -7.28 -3.35
C SER A 86 0.60 -6.02 -4.08
N VAL A 87 1.34 -5.58 -5.10
CA VAL A 87 0.98 -4.40 -5.88
C VAL A 87 0.76 -4.74 -7.35
N ASP A 88 -0.20 -4.08 -7.95
CA ASP A 88 -0.57 -4.23 -9.36
C ASP A 88 -0.64 -2.86 -10.05
N PRO A 89 0.37 -2.49 -10.86
CA PRO A 89 0.36 -1.24 -11.62
C PRO A 89 -0.65 -1.28 -12.78
N GLN A 90 -1.57 -0.32 -12.79
CA GLN A 90 -2.62 -0.17 -13.80
C GLN A 90 -2.16 0.75 -14.93
N ARG A 91 -2.42 0.38 -16.19
CA ARG A 91 -1.97 1.12 -17.39
C ARG A 91 -3.12 1.71 -18.18
N ASP A 92 -2.89 2.86 -18.79
CA ASP A 92 -3.78 3.41 -19.83
C ASP A 92 -3.51 2.80 -21.22
N ASP A 93 -4.30 3.21 -22.21
CA ASP A 93 -4.16 2.77 -23.61
C ASP A 93 -2.79 3.12 -24.23
N ALA A 94 -2.09 4.10 -23.67
CA ALA A 94 -0.73 4.49 -24.09
C ALA A 94 0.36 3.69 -23.34
N GLY A 95 -0.02 2.74 -22.49
CA GLY A 95 0.88 1.90 -21.70
C GLY A 95 1.49 2.58 -20.48
N ARG A 96 1.04 3.79 -20.12
CA ARG A 96 1.55 4.56 -18.97
C ARG A 96 0.90 4.08 -17.69
N ILE A 97 1.68 3.89 -16.61
CA ILE A 97 1.11 3.58 -15.30
C ILE A 97 0.24 4.75 -14.83
N VAL A 98 -1.05 4.57 -14.59
CA VAL A 98 -1.96 5.63 -14.12
C VAL A 98 -2.37 5.47 -12.66
N ALA A 99 -2.27 4.25 -12.13
CA ALA A 99 -2.54 3.94 -10.74
C ALA A 99 -1.76 2.70 -10.30
N ILE A 100 -1.69 2.49 -8.99
CA ILE A 100 -1.21 1.24 -8.39
C ILE A 100 -2.28 0.76 -7.42
N THR A 101 -2.68 -0.51 -7.58
CA THR A 101 -3.56 -1.20 -6.64
C THR A 101 -2.71 -2.02 -5.68
N ALA A 102 -2.81 -1.74 -4.39
CA ALA A 102 -2.21 -2.53 -3.32
C ALA A 102 -3.27 -3.45 -2.70
N THR A 103 -2.98 -4.75 -2.64
CA THR A 103 -3.78 -5.73 -1.90
C THR A 103 -3.06 -6.08 -0.61
N LEU A 104 -3.72 -5.81 0.51
CA LEU A 104 -3.17 -5.94 1.85
C LEU A 104 -3.78 -7.13 2.57
N ARG A 105 -2.96 -7.90 3.28
CA ARG A 105 -3.40 -8.96 4.18
C ARG A 105 -2.68 -8.83 5.52
N LEU A 106 -3.44 -8.92 6.62
CA LEU A 106 -2.86 -8.95 7.94
C LEU A 106 -1.97 -10.20 8.08
N ARG A 107 -0.70 -9.99 8.40
CA ARG A 107 0.22 -11.08 8.71
C ARG A 107 0.11 -11.42 10.19
N VAL A 108 -0.42 -12.60 10.51
CA VAL A 108 -0.46 -13.08 11.89
C VAL A 108 0.93 -13.54 12.29
N VAL A 109 1.65 -12.70 13.04
CA VAL A 109 2.94 -13.08 13.60
C VAL A 109 2.67 -14.03 14.77
N VAL A 110 2.81 -15.33 14.54
CA VAL A 110 2.76 -16.32 15.61
C VAL A 110 3.98 -16.09 16.49
N GLN A 111 3.77 -15.58 17.71
CA GLN A 111 4.81 -15.62 18.73
C GLN A 111 5.13 -17.09 19.00
N LYS A 112 6.37 -17.52 18.74
CA LYS A 112 6.87 -18.78 19.28
C LYS A 112 6.85 -18.63 20.80
N SER A 113 5.93 -19.34 21.46
CA SER A 113 6.04 -19.58 22.90
C SER A 113 7.37 -20.28 23.21
N PRO A 114 8.03 -19.93 24.33
CA PRO A 114 9.32 -20.51 24.72
C PRO A 114 9.26 -22.02 24.95
#